data_AF-A0AAN9YDD1-F1
#
_entry.id   AF-A0AAN9YDD1-F1
#
_cell.length_a   1.000
_cell.length_b   1.000
_cell.length_c   1.000
_cell.angle_alpha   90.00
_cell.angle_beta   90.00
_cell.angle_gamma   90.00
#
_symmetry.space_group_name_H-M   'P 1'
#
loop_
_entity.id
_entity.type
_entity.pdbx_description
1 polymer ?
#
loop_
_entity_poly.entity_id
_entity_poly.type
_entity_poly.pdbx_seq_one_letter_code
_entity_poly.pdbx_strand_id
1 'polypeptide(L)'
;MLAPPELRKVHPLGKSPVVTIQAPGTSEPTVLAESGFIFQYLCDHFGQGSTLVPNKWKDGQEGKLLGETEAWMRYTYLLHYTEVRSNAGATRKLTFSEALKGNQVPFFIRPVSSMLANKVISMFVYPNIKKHLGFLETQLETSGGEFLTGPDFTAADILMSYPLLAGRSAFDGLGEFAKGTAKESFPKVYAYMERLEAQEGWKRAVQKTKDFDGGNFSLVPTPREG
;
A
#
# COMPACT_ATOMS: atom_id res chain seq x y z
N MET A 1 -4.67 15.97 -0.79
CA MET A 1 -6.07 15.79 -1.22
C MET A 1 -6.86 15.55 0.06
N LEU A 2 -7.64 16.54 0.51
CA LEU A 2 -8.54 16.37 1.66
C LEU A 2 -9.74 15.54 1.18
N ALA A 3 -10.20 14.58 1.97
CA ALA A 3 -11.30 13.73 1.56
C ALA A 3 -12.62 14.52 1.39
N PRO A 4 -13.51 14.08 0.48
CA PRO A 4 -14.84 14.67 0.30
C PRO A 4 -15.60 14.79 1.65
N PRO A 5 -16.34 15.90 1.89
CA PRO A 5 -17.12 16.09 3.13
C PRO A 5 -18.07 14.93 3.45
N GLU A 6 -18.53 14.21 2.43
CA GLU A 6 -19.41 13.05 2.52
C GLU A 6 -18.76 11.90 3.29
N LEU A 7 -17.44 11.71 3.18
CA LEU A 7 -16.72 10.67 3.94
C LEU A 7 -16.70 10.95 5.44
N ARG A 8 -16.77 12.23 5.86
CA ARG A 8 -16.90 12.57 7.29
C ARG A 8 -18.25 12.13 7.87
N LYS A 9 -19.29 11.98 7.04
CA LYS A 9 -20.59 11.45 7.45
C LYS A 9 -20.54 9.95 7.72
N VAL A 10 -19.60 9.23 7.11
CA VAL A 10 -19.42 7.78 7.28
C VAL A 10 -18.41 7.49 8.39
N HIS A 11 -17.27 8.19 8.42
CA HIS A 11 -16.26 8.05 9.46
C HIS A 11 -15.67 9.43 9.86
N PRO A 12 -15.57 9.78 11.16
CA PRO A 12 -15.20 11.14 11.60
C PRO A 12 -13.87 11.67 11.04
N LEU A 13 -12.90 10.78 10.83
CA LEU A 13 -11.60 11.15 10.27
C LEU A 13 -11.67 11.54 8.79
N GLY A 14 -12.76 11.22 8.09
CA GLY A 14 -12.91 11.49 6.66
C GLY A 14 -11.75 10.92 5.87
N LYS A 15 -11.45 9.63 6.02
CA LYS A 15 -10.38 8.95 5.27
C LYS A 15 -10.97 7.74 4.56
N SER A 16 -10.33 7.35 3.45
CA SER A 16 -10.62 6.12 2.71
C SER A 16 -9.43 5.17 2.81
N PRO A 17 -9.63 3.84 2.71
CA PRO A 17 -10.92 3.16 2.51
C PRO A 17 -11.77 3.06 3.79
N VAL A 18 -13.07 2.83 3.59
CA VAL A 18 -14.04 2.50 4.65
C VAL A 18 -14.93 1.36 4.14
N VAL A 19 -15.25 0.41 4.99
CA VAL A 19 -16.16 -0.70 4.70
C VAL A 19 -17.28 -0.72 5.74
N THR A 20 -18.52 -0.91 5.32
CA THR A 20 -19.66 -1.10 6.22
C THR A 20 -20.13 -2.55 6.19
N ILE A 21 -20.29 -3.17 7.37
CA ILE A 21 -20.81 -4.53 7.50
C ILE A 21 -22.08 -4.49 8.35
N GLN A 22 -23.17 -5.03 7.80
CA GLN A 22 -24.41 -5.25 8.55
C GLN A 22 -24.52 -6.74 8.88
N ALA A 23 -24.55 -7.07 10.18
CA ALA A 23 -24.72 -8.45 10.62
C ALA A 23 -26.22 -8.82 10.60
N PRO A 24 -26.56 -10.10 10.37
CA PRO A 24 -27.94 -10.55 10.50
C PRO A 24 -28.51 -10.21 11.88
N GLY A 25 -29.68 -9.57 11.90
CA GLY A 25 -30.35 -9.17 13.14
C GLY A 25 -29.89 -7.84 13.73
N THR A 26 -29.03 -7.07 13.07
CA THR A 26 -28.68 -5.70 13.50
C THR A 26 -29.46 -4.65 12.71
N SER A 27 -29.90 -3.60 13.40
CA SER A 27 -30.59 -2.46 12.78
C SER A 27 -29.63 -1.51 12.06
N GLU A 28 -28.40 -1.41 12.55
CA GLU A 28 -27.39 -0.49 12.04
C GLU A 28 -26.14 -1.24 11.54
N PRO A 29 -25.46 -0.74 10.51
CA PRO A 29 -24.19 -1.28 10.04
C PRO A 29 -23.01 -0.83 10.91
N THR A 30 -22.02 -1.69 11.06
CA THR A 30 -20.72 -1.36 11.65
C THR A 30 -19.80 -0.76 10.58
N VAL A 31 -19.18 0.37 10.90
CA VAL A 31 -18.19 1.03 10.04
C VAL A 31 -16.79 0.56 10.42
N LEU A 32 -16.03 0.07 9.43
CA LEU A 32 -14.63 -0.31 9.55
C LEU A 32 -13.76 0.69 8.76
N ALA A 33 -12.72 1.22 9.41
CA ALA A 33 -11.74 2.12 8.81
C ALA A 33 -10.32 1.64 9.14
N GLU A 34 -9.33 2.13 8.39
CA GLU A 34 -7.92 1.67 8.37
C GLU A 34 -7.74 0.34 7.64
N SER A 35 -6.87 0.35 6.62
CA SER A 35 -6.73 -0.80 5.72
C SER A 35 -6.25 -2.05 6.45
N GLY A 36 -5.27 -1.96 7.36
CA GLY A 36 -4.78 -3.13 8.10
C GLY A 36 -5.90 -3.79 8.91
N PHE A 37 -6.69 -2.98 9.61
CA PHE A 37 -7.84 -3.44 10.37
C PHE A 37 -8.96 -4.03 9.49
N ILE A 38 -9.31 -3.36 8.38
CA ILE A 38 -10.32 -3.87 7.44
C ILE A 38 -9.92 -5.26 6.92
N PHE A 39 -8.68 -5.43 6.47
CA PHE A 39 -8.20 -6.71 5.97
C PHE A 39 -8.20 -7.79 7.04
N GLN A 40 -7.71 -7.46 8.25
CA GLN A 40 -7.73 -8.40 9.38
C GLN A 40 -9.16 -8.86 9.68
N TYR A 41 -10.10 -7.93 9.85
CA TYR A 41 -11.50 -8.26 10.13
C TYR A 41 -12.12 -9.13 9.02
N LEU A 42 -11.91 -8.75 7.75
CA LEU A 42 -12.46 -9.54 6.64
C LEU A 42 -11.88 -10.94 6.58
N CYS A 43 -10.60 -11.12 6.88
CA CYS A 43 -9.97 -12.43 6.88
C CYS A 43 -10.43 -13.31 8.05
N ASP A 44 -10.54 -12.72 9.26
CA ASP A 44 -10.99 -13.45 10.45
C ASP A 44 -12.44 -13.96 10.31
N HIS A 45 -13.29 -13.21 9.58
CA HIS A 45 -14.72 -13.52 9.44
C HIS A 45 -15.12 -14.18 8.11
N PHE A 46 -14.37 -13.96 7.03
CA PHE A 46 -14.71 -14.46 5.68
C PHE A 46 -13.56 -15.21 5.00
N GLY A 47 -12.38 -15.31 5.64
CA GLY A 47 -11.18 -15.93 5.08
C GLY A 47 -11.01 -17.41 5.42
N GLN A 48 -11.91 -18.05 6.17
CA GLN A 48 -11.79 -19.48 6.49
C GLN A 48 -11.67 -20.34 5.23
N GLY A 49 -10.73 -21.29 5.25
CA GLY A 49 -10.44 -22.18 4.12
C GLY A 49 -9.65 -21.54 2.98
N SER A 50 -9.21 -20.29 3.13
CA SER A 50 -8.31 -19.62 2.19
C SER A 50 -6.87 -19.61 2.69
N THR A 51 -5.94 -19.25 1.81
CA THR A 51 -4.53 -18.97 2.15
C THR A 51 -4.30 -17.54 2.61
N LEU A 52 -5.35 -16.71 2.74
CA LEU A 52 -5.21 -15.27 3.00
C LEU A 52 -4.56 -14.97 4.35
N VAL A 53 -4.59 -15.92 5.27
CA VAL A 53 -4.00 -15.87 6.60
C VAL A 53 -3.11 -17.10 6.78
N PRO A 54 -1.80 -16.92 7.00
CA PRO A 54 -0.91 -18.05 7.23
C PRO A 54 -1.22 -18.74 8.56
N ASN A 55 -0.80 -20.00 8.71
CA ASN A 55 -0.92 -20.69 9.99
C ASN A 55 -0.14 -19.94 11.08
N LYS A 56 -0.81 -19.59 12.18
CA LYS A 56 -0.21 -18.79 13.25
C LYS A 56 0.88 -19.55 14.00
N TRP A 57 0.61 -20.79 14.41
CA TRP A 57 1.46 -21.51 15.36
C TRP A 57 2.27 -22.61 14.68
N LYS A 58 3.52 -22.77 15.11
CA LYS A 58 4.28 -24.00 14.84
C LYS A 58 3.62 -25.15 15.60
N ASP A 59 3.70 -26.35 15.06
CA ASP A 59 3.08 -27.55 15.64
C ASP A 59 3.43 -27.72 17.13
N GLY A 60 2.41 -27.72 18.00
CA GLY A 60 2.56 -27.92 19.45
C GLY A 60 3.18 -26.72 20.19
N GLN A 61 3.23 -25.55 19.57
CA GLN A 61 3.74 -24.31 20.16
C GLN A 61 2.65 -23.26 20.44
N GLU A 62 1.39 -23.68 20.47
CA GLU A 62 0.25 -22.80 20.68
C GLU A 62 0.37 -22.07 22.03
N GLY A 63 0.27 -20.73 21.99
CA GLY A 63 0.34 -19.89 23.19
C GLY A 63 1.72 -19.76 23.82
N LYS A 64 2.77 -20.36 23.24
CA LYS A 64 4.15 -20.21 23.71
C LYS A 64 4.78 -18.95 23.12
N LEU A 65 5.64 -18.29 23.90
CA LEU A 65 6.42 -17.14 23.45
C LEU A 65 7.30 -17.53 22.26
N LEU A 66 7.17 -16.82 21.13
CA LEU A 66 7.84 -17.10 19.85
C LEU A 66 7.45 -18.47 19.23
N GLY A 67 6.30 -19.01 19.64
CA GLY A 67 5.70 -20.21 19.06
C GLY A 67 5.12 -19.98 17.66
N GLU A 68 5.03 -18.73 17.21
CA GLU A 68 4.47 -18.36 15.92
C GLU A 68 5.35 -18.81 14.75
N THR A 69 4.72 -19.07 13.60
CA THR A 69 5.42 -19.33 12.34
C THR A 69 6.05 -18.05 11.80
N GLU A 70 7.12 -18.19 11.00
CA GLU A 70 7.74 -17.04 10.34
C GLU A 70 6.76 -16.34 9.38
N ALA A 71 5.96 -17.13 8.65
CA ALA A 71 4.93 -16.63 7.74
C ALA A 71 3.93 -15.72 8.47
N TRP A 72 3.45 -16.14 9.65
CA TRP A 72 2.55 -15.35 10.48
C TRP A 72 3.19 -14.06 11.00
N MET A 73 4.45 -14.13 11.42
CA MET A 73 5.18 -12.95 11.91
C MET A 73 5.37 -11.92 10.78
N ARG A 74 5.73 -12.37 9.57
CA ARG A 74 5.81 -11.53 8.37
C ARG A 74 4.46 -10.93 8.01
N TYR A 75 3.41 -11.74 8.00
CA TYR A 75 2.03 -11.31 7.72
C TYR A 75 1.59 -10.18 8.65
N THR A 76 1.73 -10.39 9.96
CA THR A 76 1.35 -9.41 10.98
C THR A 76 2.18 -8.13 10.84
N TYR A 77 3.50 -8.25 10.63
CA TYR A 77 4.37 -7.10 10.39
C TYR A 77 3.91 -6.29 9.16
N LEU A 78 3.59 -6.95 8.05
CA LEU A 78 3.23 -6.31 6.79
C LEU A 78 1.86 -5.61 6.85
N LEU A 79 0.89 -6.15 7.60
CA LEU A 79 -0.38 -5.46 7.85
C LEU A 79 -0.16 -4.09 8.49
N HIS A 80 0.76 -3.98 9.45
CA HIS A 80 1.11 -2.72 10.10
C HIS A 80 2.14 -1.88 9.34
N TYR A 81 2.95 -2.50 8.49
CA TYR A 81 4.01 -1.84 7.73
C TYR A 81 3.47 -0.69 6.86
N THR A 82 2.31 -0.89 6.24
CA THR A 82 1.70 0.11 5.37
C THR A 82 1.15 1.33 6.12
N GLU A 83 0.71 1.14 7.36
CA GLU A 83 0.19 2.20 8.24
C GLU A 83 1.33 3.06 8.82
N VAL A 84 2.41 2.42 9.28
CA VAL A 84 3.62 3.11 9.78
C VAL A 84 4.30 3.92 8.67
N ARG A 85 4.34 3.38 7.43
CA ARG A 85 4.84 4.10 6.24
C ARG A 85 4.03 5.37 5.97
N SER A 86 2.71 5.30 6.12
CA SER A 86 1.81 6.43 5.87
C SER A 86 2.01 7.55 6.90
N ASN A 87 2.19 7.21 8.17
CA ASN A 87 2.34 8.21 9.24
C ASN A 87 3.73 8.87 9.31
N ALA A 88 4.81 8.15 8.97
CA ALA A 88 6.17 8.71 9.02
C ALA A 88 6.52 9.55 7.76
N GLY A 89 5.92 9.25 6.61
CA GLY A 89 6.23 9.91 5.33
C GLY A 89 5.22 10.97 4.89
N ALA A 90 3.93 10.75 5.08
CA ALA A 90 2.88 11.61 4.53
C ALA A 90 2.76 12.95 5.28
N THR A 91 2.95 12.95 6.61
CA THR A 91 2.89 14.16 7.44
C THR A 91 3.91 15.22 7.02
N ARG A 92 5.11 14.78 6.57
CA ARG A 92 6.17 15.67 6.07
C ARG A 92 5.95 16.12 4.62
N LYS A 93 5.41 15.24 3.76
CA LYS A 93 5.08 15.59 2.37
C LYS A 93 3.97 16.65 2.30
N LEU A 94 2.94 16.55 3.15
CA LEU A 94 1.83 17.51 3.17
C LEU A 94 2.27 18.89 3.66
N THR A 95 2.98 18.96 4.79
CA THR A 95 3.46 20.26 5.33
C THR A 95 4.43 20.99 4.40
N PHE A 96 5.36 20.29 3.74
CA PHE A 96 6.33 20.94 2.84
C PHE A 96 5.78 21.24 1.45
N SER A 97 4.96 20.35 0.86
CA SER A 97 4.41 20.58 -0.48
C SER A 97 3.29 21.62 -0.48
N GLU A 98 2.50 21.72 0.60
CA GLU A 98 1.50 22.80 0.77
C GLU A 98 2.18 24.16 1.03
N ALA A 99 3.27 24.19 1.80
CA ALA A 99 4.06 25.42 2.01
C ALA A 99 4.73 25.94 0.72
N LEU A 100 5.10 25.04 -0.21
CA LEU A 100 5.80 25.40 -1.45
C LEU A 100 4.87 25.57 -2.67
N LYS A 101 3.63 25.07 -2.61
CA LYS A 101 2.65 25.12 -3.72
C LYS A 101 1.33 25.83 -3.38
N GLY A 102 1.16 26.34 -2.16
CA GLY A 102 -0.03 27.10 -1.78
C GLY A 102 -0.21 28.39 -2.57
N ASN A 103 -1.44 28.90 -2.63
CA ASN A 103 -1.86 30.12 -3.33
C ASN A 103 -1.13 31.43 -2.91
N GLN A 104 -0.14 31.36 -2.02
CA GLN A 104 0.64 32.49 -1.52
C GLN A 104 2.01 32.66 -2.21
N VAL A 105 2.33 31.88 -3.24
CA VAL A 105 3.61 31.96 -3.97
C VAL A 105 3.40 32.69 -5.31
N PRO A 106 3.86 33.95 -5.46
CA PRO A 106 3.77 34.71 -6.71
C PRO A 106 4.25 33.92 -7.94
N PHE A 107 3.54 34.07 -9.07
CA PHE A 107 3.78 33.27 -10.28
C PHE A 107 5.23 33.30 -10.78
N PHE A 108 5.94 34.41 -10.56
CA PHE A 108 7.32 34.61 -11.01
C PHE A 108 8.39 33.87 -10.19
N ILE A 109 8.10 33.39 -8.97
CA ILE A 109 9.03 32.58 -8.15
C ILE A 109 8.71 31.07 -8.17
N ARG A 110 7.62 30.64 -8.83
CA ARG A 110 7.20 29.24 -8.97
C ARG A 110 8.28 28.30 -9.57
N PRO A 111 9.13 28.71 -10.53
CA PRO A 111 10.20 27.83 -11.03
C PRO A 111 11.26 27.52 -9.97
N VAL A 112 11.55 28.48 -9.07
CA VAL A 112 12.56 28.31 -8.01
C VAL A 112 11.99 27.48 -6.86
N SER A 113 10.72 27.70 -6.48
CA SER A 113 10.07 26.89 -5.44
C SER A 113 9.82 25.44 -5.89
N SER A 114 9.53 25.20 -7.17
CA SER A 114 9.40 23.84 -7.72
C SER A 114 10.75 23.10 -7.77
N MET A 115 11.84 23.79 -8.11
CA MET A 115 13.20 23.23 -8.03
C MET A 115 13.58 22.88 -6.58
N LEU A 116 13.30 23.75 -5.61
CA LEU A 116 13.56 23.48 -4.20
C LEU A 116 12.74 22.30 -3.68
N ALA A 117 11.46 22.21 -4.05
CA ALA A 117 10.59 21.08 -3.71
C ALA A 117 11.11 19.76 -4.30
N ASN A 118 11.52 19.77 -5.58
CA ASN A 118 12.09 18.60 -6.24
C ASN A 118 13.41 18.16 -5.58
N LYS A 119 14.24 19.11 -5.14
CA LYS A 119 15.48 18.84 -4.42
C LYS A 119 15.23 18.21 -3.05
N VAL A 120 14.23 18.70 -2.30
CA VAL A 120 13.83 18.10 -1.02
C VAL A 120 13.29 16.67 -1.23
N ILE A 121 12.45 16.47 -2.25
CA ILE A 121 11.94 15.15 -2.61
C ILE A 121 13.10 14.20 -2.98
N SER A 122 14.06 14.64 -3.79
CA SER A 122 15.19 13.82 -4.19
C SER A 122 16.15 13.51 -3.05
N MET A 123 16.35 14.42 -2.10
CA MET A 123 17.25 14.19 -0.95
C MET A 123 16.61 13.35 0.17
N PHE A 124 15.31 13.46 0.41
CA PHE A 124 14.67 12.84 1.57
C PHE A 124 13.64 11.75 1.24
N VAL A 125 13.02 11.78 0.06
CA VAL A 125 11.97 10.80 -0.29
C VAL A 125 12.55 9.68 -1.12
N TYR A 126 13.31 9.98 -2.17
CA TYR A 126 13.84 8.96 -3.08
C TYR A 126 14.76 7.93 -2.41
N PRO A 127 15.72 8.31 -1.53
CA PRO A 127 16.55 7.34 -0.83
C PRO A 127 15.74 6.43 0.08
N ASN A 128 14.67 6.96 0.70
CA ASN A 128 13.78 6.15 1.53
C ASN A 128 12.99 5.15 0.68
N ILE A 129 12.47 5.54 -0.49
CA ILE A 129 11.82 4.59 -1.41
C ILE A 129 12.80 3.50 -1.84
N LYS A 130 14.04 3.86 -2.21
CA LYS A 130 15.09 2.86 -2.55
C LYS A 130 15.38 1.91 -1.40
N LYS A 131 15.46 2.39 -0.16
CA LYS A 131 15.59 1.54 1.04
C LYS A 131 14.41 0.59 1.21
N HIS A 132 13.19 1.05 0.98
CA HIS A 132 12.00 0.18 1.03
C HIS A 132 12.02 -0.88 -0.07
N LEU A 133 12.42 -0.53 -1.30
CA LEU A 133 12.59 -1.50 -2.39
C LEU A 133 13.66 -2.54 -2.05
N GLY A 134 14.80 -2.12 -1.51
CA GLY A 134 15.84 -3.04 -1.03
C GLY A 134 15.39 -3.94 0.11
N PHE A 135 14.65 -3.39 1.08
CA PHE A 135 14.04 -4.17 2.15
C PHE A 135 13.09 -5.24 1.59
N LEU A 136 12.20 -4.87 0.66
CA LEU A 136 11.26 -5.81 0.05
C LEU A 136 11.95 -6.87 -0.82
N GLU A 137 13.01 -6.50 -1.54
CA GLU A 137 13.85 -7.44 -2.28
C GLU A 137 14.41 -8.52 -1.35
N THR A 138 14.94 -8.14 -0.18
CA THR A 138 15.43 -9.07 0.84
C THR A 138 14.28 -9.86 1.50
N GLN A 139 13.13 -9.24 1.76
CA GLN A 139 11.97 -9.97 2.31
C GLN A 139 11.51 -11.05 1.35
N LEU A 140 11.42 -10.75 0.05
CA LEU A 140 11.10 -11.71 -1.00
C LEU A 140 12.15 -12.82 -1.07
N GLU A 141 13.44 -12.48 -1.07
CA GLU A 141 14.50 -13.49 -1.06
C GLU A 141 14.38 -14.46 0.13
N THR A 142 14.23 -13.93 1.34
CA THR A 142 14.19 -14.72 2.58
C THR A 142 12.88 -15.47 2.79
N SER A 143 11.80 -15.06 2.12
CA SER A 143 10.51 -15.78 2.14
C SER A 143 10.48 -17.03 1.24
N GLY A 144 11.50 -17.26 0.42
CA GLY A 144 11.50 -18.30 -0.62
C GLY A 144 11.20 -17.76 -2.04
N GLY A 145 10.88 -16.47 -2.18
CA GLY A 145 10.87 -15.76 -3.46
C GLY A 145 9.51 -15.64 -4.13
N GLU A 146 8.47 -16.32 -3.65
CA GLU A 146 7.13 -16.31 -4.27
C GLU A 146 6.30 -15.11 -3.80
N PHE A 147 5.98 -15.03 -2.50
CA PHE A 147 5.22 -13.96 -1.86
C PHE A 147 5.90 -13.49 -0.55
N LEU A 148 5.48 -12.35 0.00
CA LEU A 148 6.21 -11.73 1.13
C LEU A 148 6.14 -12.55 2.42
N THR A 149 5.16 -13.43 2.54
CA THR A 149 4.88 -14.27 3.71
C THR A 149 5.29 -15.73 3.52
N GLY A 150 5.82 -16.10 2.37
CA GLY A 150 6.16 -17.50 2.05
C GLY A 150 5.70 -17.91 0.65
N PRO A 151 5.34 -19.19 0.45
CA PRO A 151 4.87 -19.69 -0.86
C PRO A 151 3.43 -19.29 -1.19
N ASP A 152 2.63 -18.99 -0.16
CA ASP A 152 1.21 -18.71 -0.32
C ASP A 152 0.91 -17.22 -0.44
N PHE A 153 -0.04 -16.88 -1.32
CA PHE A 153 -0.58 -15.53 -1.44
C PHE A 153 -1.50 -15.20 -0.25
N THR A 154 -1.22 -14.08 0.43
CA THR A 154 -1.94 -13.64 1.64
C THR A 154 -2.58 -12.26 1.49
N ALA A 155 -3.38 -11.85 2.48
CA ALA A 155 -3.89 -10.49 2.54
C ALA A 155 -2.79 -9.41 2.68
N ALA A 156 -1.61 -9.77 3.22
CA ALA A 156 -0.46 -8.87 3.25
C ALA A 156 0.01 -8.51 1.83
N ASP A 157 -0.03 -9.47 0.90
CA ASP A 157 0.33 -9.23 -0.50
C ASP A 157 -0.68 -8.32 -1.22
N ILE A 158 -1.97 -8.48 -0.91
CA ILE A 158 -3.01 -7.56 -1.40
C ILE A 158 -2.73 -6.14 -0.92
N LEU A 159 -2.45 -5.96 0.36
CA LEU A 159 -2.18 -4.65 0.96
C LEU A 159 -0.92 -3.99 0.39
N MET A 160 0.12 -4.79 0.12
CA MET A 160 1.39 -4.34 -0.45
C MET A 160 1.34 -4.08 -1.96
N SER A 161 0.34 -4.65 -2.66
CA SER A 161 0.22 -4.52 -4.12
C SER A 161 0.06 -3.07 -4.57
N TYR A 162 -0.83 -2.31 -3.94
CA TYR A 162 -1.13 -0.94 -4.34
C TYR A 162 0.10 0.00 -4.33
N PRO A 163 0.84 0.15 -3.22
CA PRO A 163 1.98 1.08 -3.21
C PRO A 163 3.10 0.68 -4.18
N LEU A 164 3.26 -0.60 -4.48
CA LEU A 164 4.25 -1.09 -5.45
C LEU A 164 3.80 -0.80 -6.89
N LEU A 165 2.60 -1.24 -7.25
CA LEU A 165 2.09 -1.13 -8.61
C LEU A 165 1.82 0.33 -9.01
N ALA A 166 1.27 1.15 -8.10
CA ALA A 166 1.07 2.57 -8.33
C ALA A 166 2.39 3.35 -8.46
N GLY A 167 3.46 2.87 -7.82
CA GLY A 167 4.79 3.50 -7.87
C GLY A 167 5.67 3.02 -9.03
N ARG A 168 5.33 1.90 -9.67
CA ARG A 168 6.20 1.16 -10.61
C ARG A 168 6.81 2.03 -11.69
N SER A 169 6.03 2.87 -12.35
CA SER A 169 6.50 3.74 -13.44
C SER A 169 7.41 4.87 -12.97
N ALA A 170 7.35 5.24 -11.69
CA ALA A 170 8.16 6.32 -11.13
C ALA A 170 9.50 5.84 -10.57
N PHE A 171 9.72 4.52 -10.44
CA PHE A 171 10.91 3.99 -9.76
C PHE A 171 12.22 4.33 -10.48
N ASP A 172 12.27 4.27 -11.82
CA ASP A 172 13.49 4.64 -12.55
C ASP A 172 13.81 6.15 -12.44
N GLY A 173 12.83 6.97 -12.07
CA GLY A 173 13.01 8.40 -11.78
C GLY A 173 13.63 8.72 -10.41
N LEU A 174 13.93 7.72 -9.58
CA LEU A 174 14.45 7.92 -8.23
C LEU A 174 15.97 8.20 -8.17
N GLY A 175 16.60 8.49 -9.32
CA GLY A 175 18.04 8.70 -9.48
C GLY A 175 18.81 7.39 -9.70
N GLU A 176 20.14 7.42 -9.60
CA GLU A 176 21.00 6.29 -10.00
C GLU A 176 20.78 4.99 -9.20
N PHE A 177 20.81 3.86 -9.90
CA PHE A 177 20.71 2.53 -9.33
C PHE A 177 21.99 1.73 -9.56
N ALA A 178 22.32 0.83 -8.63
CA ALA A 178 23.56 0.05 -8.66
C ALA A 178 23.74 -0.77 -9.95
N LYS A 179 22.63 -1.19 -10.58
CA LYS A 179 22.63 -1.99 -11.80
C LYS A 179 22.00 -1.27 -13.00
N GLY A 180 21.93 0.07 -12.98
CA GLY A 180 21.35 0.87 -14.07
C GLY A 180 19.90 1.24 -13.80
N THR A 181 18.98 0.28 -13.88
CA THR A 181 17.55 0.50 -13.63
C THR A 181 17.09 0.01 -12.25
N ALA A 182 15.90 0.47 -11.83
CA ALA A 182 15.21 -0.06 -10.66
C ALA A 182 14.90 -1.55 -10.81
N LYS A 183 14.49 -1.98 -12.02
CA LYS A 183 14.19 -3.39 -12.32
C LYS A 183 15.42 -4.29 -12.18
N GLU A 184 16.56 -3.87 -12.72
CA GLU A 184 17.80 -4.64 -12.61
C GLU A 184 18.31 -4.71 -11.16
N SER A 185 18.07 -3.65 -10.38
CA SER A 185 18.48 -3.57 -8.98
C SER A 185 17.56 -4.33 -8.02
N PHE A 186 16.27 -4.47 -8.35
CA PHE A 186 15.26 -5.15 -7.53
C PHE A 186 14.44 -6.17 -8.35
N PRO A 187 15.10 -7.20 -8.93
CA PRO A 187 14.44 -8.14 -9.83
C PRO A 187 13.33 -8.96 -9.16
N LYS A 188 13.46 -9.33 -7.87
CA LYS A 188 12.41 -10.08 -7.17
C LYS A 188 11.19 -9.22 -6.93
N VAL A 189 11.36 -7.94 -6.57
CA VAL A 189 10.24 -7.00 -6.42
C VAL A 189 9.48 -6.84 -7.74
N TYR A 190 10.18 -6.77 -8.88
CA TYR A 190 9.51 -6.68 -10.19
C TYR A 190 8.80 -7.99 -10.58
N ALA A 191 9.41 -9.15 -10.34
CA ALA A 191 8.75 -10.43 -10.56
C ALA A 191 7.52 -10.60 -9.65
N TYR A 192 7.60 -10.11 -8.41
CA TYR A 192 6.49 -10.09 -7.46
C TYR A 192 5.35 -9.18 -7.93
N MET A 193 5.63 -7.97 -8.42
CA MET A 193 4.62 -7.10 -9.04
C MET A 193 3.87 -7.79 -10.18
N GLU A 194 4.59 -8.49 -11.06
CA GLU A 194 4.00 -9.24 -12.16
C GLU A 194 3.10 -10.40 -11.66
N ARG A 195 3.53 -11.11 -10.60
CA ARG A 195 2.70 -12.15 -9.95
C ARG A 195 1.45 -11.60 -9.28
N LEU A 196 1.53 -10.41 -8.67
CA LEU A 196 0.37 -9.73 -8.09
C LEU A 196 -0.67 -9.38 -9.15
N GLU A 197 -0.24 -8.83 -10.28
CA GLU A 197 -1.14 -8.49 -11.39
C GLU A 197 -1.74 -9.73 -12.08
N ALA A 198 -1.06 -10.87 -12.01
CA ALA A 198 -1.54 -12.14 -12.54
C ALA A 198 -2.67 -12.77 -11.69
N GLN A 199 -2.86 -12.34 -10.45
CA GLN A 199 -3.89 -12.89 -9.57
C GLN A 199 -5.30 -12.68 -10.13
N GLU A 200 -6.13 -13.72 -10.08
CA GLU A 200 -7.52 -13.62 -10.53
C GLU A 200 -8.32 -12.59 -9.72
N GLY A 201 -8.01 -12.43 -8.43
CA GLY A 201 -8.58 -11.39 -7.59
C GLY A 201 -8.27 -9.97 -8.10
N TRP A 202 -7.03 -9.75 -8.54
CA TRP A 202 -6.61 -8.48 -9.13
C TRP A 202 -7.35 -8.19 -10.43
N LYS A 203 -7.37 -9.15 -11.37
CA LYS A 203 -8.06 -9.01 -12.66
C LYS A 203 -9.55 -8.67 -12.47
N ARG A 204 -10.22 -9.34 -11.53
CA ARG A 204 -11.62 -9.03 -11.18
C ARG A 204 -11.78 -7.64 -10.58
N ALA A 205 -10.88 -7.21 -9.70
CA ALA A 205 -10.92 -5.86 -9.12
C ALA A 205 -10.74 -4.77 -10.21
N VAL A 206 -9.79 -4.98 -11.14
CA VAL A 206 -9.60 -4.11 -12.30
C VAL A 206 -10.85 -4.05 -13.15
N GLN A 207 -11.45 -5.20 -13.49
CA GLN A 207 -12.66 -5.23 -14.31
C GLN A 207 -13.83 -4.52 -13.64
N LYS A 208 -14.10 -4.79 -12.35
CA LYS A 208 -15.14 -4.08 -11.60
C LYS A 208 -14.92 -2.57 -11.57
N THR A 209 -13.67 -2.13 -11.49
CA THR A 209 -13.33 -0.70 -11.53
C THR A 209 -13.65 -0.11 -12.91
N LYS A 210 -13.31 -0.82 -13.99
CA LYS A 210 -13.67 -0.40 -15.36
C LYS A 210 -15.18 -0.32 -15.54
N ASP A 211 -15.92 -1.31 -15.07
CA ASP A 211 -17.38 -1.33 -15.17
C ASP A 211 -18.01 -0.12 -14.45
N PHE A 212 -17.38 0.32 -13.35
CA PHE A 212 -17.81 1.50 -12.58
C PHE A 212 -17.37 2.84 -13.20
N ASP A 213 -16.17 2.92 -13.76
CA ASP A 213 -15.54 4.17 -14.25
C ASP A 213 -15.54 4.27 -15.79
N GLY A 214 -16.59 3.74 -16.43
CA GLY A 214 -16.84 3.92 -17.87
C GLY A 214 -15.79 3.28 -18.79
N GLY A 215 -15.21 2.16 -18.38
CA GLY A 215 -14.19 1.40 -19.12
C GLY A 215 -12.74 1.74 -18.73
N ASN A 216 -12.53 2.76 -17.89
CA ASN A 216 -11.20 3.21 -17.51
C ASN A 216 -10.70 2.54 -16.22
N PHE A 217 -9.39 2.32 -16.14
CA PHE A 217 -8.72 1.90 -14.92
C PHE A 217 -7.39 2.62 -14.79
N SER A 218 -7.17 3.26 -13.64
CA SER A 218 -5.86 3.81 -13.27
C SER A 218 -5.61 3.59 -11.79
N LEU A 219 -4.42 3.08 -11.46
CA LEU A 219 -3.97 2.95 -10.07
C LEU A 219 -3.60 4.29 -9.45
N VAL A 220 -3.17 5.24 -10.28
CA VAL A 220 -2.85 6.60 -9.86
C VAL A 220 -4.00 7.49 -10.34
N PRO A 221 -4.73 8.15 -9.43
CA PRO A 221 -5.79 9.07 -9.82
C PRO A 221 -5.21 10.13 -10.77
N THR A 222 -5.72 10.21 -11.99
CA THR A 222 -5.51 11.38 -12.83
C THR A 222 -6.36 12.52 -12.25
N PRO A 223 -5.83 13.74 -12.12
CA PRO A 223 -6.65 14.88 -11.75
C PRO A 223 -7.80 14.97 -12.76
N ARG A 224 -9.05 14.93 -12.30
CA ARG A 224 -10.18 15.25 -13.18
C ARG A 224 -10.02 16.73 -13.51
N GLU A 225 -9.82 17.05 -14.79
CA GLU A 225 -9.97 18.42 -15.27
C GLU A 225 -11.42 18.83 -14.96
N GLY A 226 -11.55 19.91 -14.18
CA GLY A 226 -12.84 20.49 -13.80
C GLY A 226 -13.41 21.35 -14.92
#